data_AF-A0A4P9XGM4-F1
#
_entry.id   AF-A0A4P9XGM4-F1
#
_cell.length_a   1.000
_cell.length_b   1.000
_cell.length_c   1.000
_cell.angle_alpha   90.00
_cell.angle_beta   90.00
_cell.angle_gamma   90.00
#
_symmetry.space_group_name_H-M   'P 1'
#
loop_
_entity.id
_entity.type
_entity.pdbx_description
1 polymer ?
#
loop_
_entity_poly.entity_id
_entity_poly.type
_entity_poly.pdbx_seq_one_letter_code
_entity_poly.pdbx_strand_id
1 'polypeptide(L)'
;DRLAQVLVHEMTHAATFVINRTCKAHHGPIFRAWCKRVNAVYPTLKTSRTHDFIIHYKYQWRCVKPDCGNTIGRHSKSFDPTKKVCGKCR
;
A
#
# COMPACT_ATOMS: atom_id res chain seq x y z
N ASP A 1 7.90 -17.11 0.22
CA ASP A 1 7.11 -16.42 -0.82
C ASP A 1 6.80 -14.94 -0.65
N ARG A 2 6.54 -14.40 0.55
CA ARG A 2 6.31 -12.94 0.70
C ARG A 2 7.53 -12.07 0.38
N LEU A 3 8.71 -12.49 0.82
CA LEU A 3 9.96 -11.75 0.57
C LEU A 3 10.26 -11.61 -0.92
N ALA A 4 10.08 -12.68 -1.69
CA ALA A 4 10.29 -12.67 -3.14
C ALA A 4 9.32 -11.72 -3.85
N GLN A 5 8.04 -11.71 -3.45
CA GLN A 5 7.05 -10.79 -4.00
C GLN A 5 7.40 -9.32 -3.72
N VAL A 6 7.84 -9.01 -2.48
CA VAL A 6 8.30 -7.67 -2.11
C VAL A 6 9.54 -7.27 -2.89
N LEU A 7 10.55 -8.14 -2.96
CA LEU A 7 11.77 -7.87 -3.69
C LEU A 7 11.49 -7.57 -5.16
N VAL A 8 10.67 -8.39 -5.81
CA VAL A 8 10.30 -8.18 -7.21
C VAL A 8 9.49 -6.90 -7.41
N HIS A 9 8.62 -6.54 -6.47
CA HIS A 9 7.90 -5.27 -6.51
C HIS A 9 8.89 -4.09 -6.53
N GLU A 10 9.87 -4.09 -5.64
CA GLU A 10 10.90 -3.04 -5.59
C GLU A 10 11.82 -3.06 -6.82
N MET A 11 12.17 -4.24 -7.32
CA MET A 11 12.92 -4.36 -8.58
C MET A 11 12.12 -3.84 -9.78
N THR A 12 10.80 -3.96 -9.76
CA THR A 12 9.92 -3.39 -10.81
C THR A 12 9.97 -1.87 -10.77
N HIS A 13 9.94 -1.25 -9.57
CA HIS A 13 10.19 0.19 -9.43
C HIS A 13 11.57 0.58 -9.96
N ALA A 14 12.61 -0.14 -9.55
CA ALA A 14 13.98 0.12 -9.99
C ALA A 14 14.11 0.02 -11.52
N ALA A 15 13.48 -0.97 -12.16
CA ALA A 15 13.46 -1.11 -13.62
C ALA A 15 12.78 0.09 -14.29
N THR A 16 11.66 0.58 -13.75
CA THR A 16 11.00 1.80 -14.29
C THR A 16 11.91 3.02 -14.21
N PHE A 17 12.69 3.14 -13.13
CA PHE A 17 13.61 4.26 -12.94
C PHE A 17 14.86 4.14 -13.82
N VAL A 18 15.58 3.02 -13.75
CA VAL A 18 16.87 2.84 -14.42
C VAL A 18 16.72 2.64 -15.92
N ILE A 19 15.78 1.79 -16.35
CA ILE A 19 15.64 1.40 -17.76
C ILE A 19 14.75 2.41 -18.50
N ASN A 20 13.58 2.74 -17.93
CA ASN A 20 12.63 3.64 -18.59
C ASN A 20 12.86 5.12 -18.28
N ARG A 21 13.81 5.46 -17.40
CA ARG A 21 14.15 6.84 -17.02
C ARG A 21 12.94 7.65 -16.56
N THR A 22 11.98 7.00 -15.91
CA THR A 22 10.75 7.63 -15.40
C THR A 22 10.65 7.51 -13.89
N CYS A 23 10.43 8.64 -13.22
CA CYS A 23 10.24 8.70 -11.77
C CYS A 23 8.77 9.00 -11.39
N LYS A 24 7.91 9.29 -12.37
CA LYS A 24 6.65 10.01 -12.13
C LYS A 24 5.44 9.11 -11.85
N ALA A 25 5.57 7.80 -11.91
CA ALA A 25 4.43 6.91 -11.72
C ALA A 25 4.81 5.65 -10.94
N HIS A 26 4.67 5.72 -9.61
CA HIS A 26 4.91 4.60 -8.68
C HIS A 26 4.29 3.29 -9.19
N HIS A 27 3.03 3.29 -9.64
CA HIS A 27 2.39 2.08 -10.17
C HIS A 27 1.62 2.33 -11.48
N GLY A 28 2.23 3.14 -12.36
CA GLY A 28 1.68 3.51 -13.68
C GLY A 28 1.75 2.40 -14.74
N PRO A 29 1.43 2.70 -16.01
CA PRO A 29 1.42 1.72 -17.10
C PRO A 29 2.76 0.98 -17.27
N ILE A 30 3.88 1.70 -17.13
CA ILE A 30 5.23 1.13 -17.27
C ILE A 30 5.51 0.10 -16.15
N PHE A 31 5.18 0.43 -14.91
CA PHE A 31 5.29 -0.50 -13.78
C PHE A 31 4.47 -1.78 -14.04
N ARG A 32 3.22 -1.62 -14.49
CA ARG A 32 2.34 -2.77 -14.81
C ARG A 32 2.91 -3.65 -15.93
N ALA A 33 3.56 -3.05 -16.93
CA ALA A 33 4.21 -3.79 -18.00
C ALA A 33 5.36 -4.66 -17.46
N TRP A 34 6.16 -4.12 -16.54
CA TRP A 34 7.21 -4.90 -15.86
C TRP A 34 6.65 -6.02 -14.97
N CYS A 35 5.59 -5.75 -14.19
CA CYS A 35 4.90 -6.81 -13.44
C CYS A 35 4.44 -7.95 -14.34
N LYS A 36 3.84 -7.63 -15.51
CA LYS A 36 3.42 -8.65 -16.49
C LYS A 36 4.59 -9.49 -16.98
N ARG A 37 5.72 -8.86 -17.30
CA ARG A 37 6.94 -9.57 -17.73
C ARG A 37 7.45 -10.50 -16.64
N VAL A 38 7.53 -10.04 -15.41
CA VAL A 38 7.99 -10.87 -14.29
C VAL A 38 7.05 -12.04 -14.04
N ASN A 39 5.73 -11.80 -14.02
CA ASN A 39 4.75 -12.88 -13.79
C ASN A 39 4.72 -13.90 -14.94
N ALA A 40 5.12 -13.52 -16.17
CA ALA A 40 5.26 -14.45 -17.27
C ALA A 40 6.45 -15.41 -17.08
N VAL A 41 7.55 -14.94 -16.49
CA VAL A 41 8.74 -15.75 -16.20
C VAL A 41 8.59 -16.52 -14.89
N TYR A 42 7.94 -15.91 -13.90
CA TYR A 42 7.73 -16.47 -12.56
C TYR A 42 6.24 -16.48 -12.20
N PRO A 43 5.43 -17.43 -12.73
CA PRO A 43 3.97 -17.44 -12.54
C PRO A 43 3.52 -17.59 -11.08
N THR A 44 4.38 -18.15 -10.23
CA THR A 44 4.11 -18.32 -8.79
C THR A 44 4.27 -17.01 -8.01
N LEU A 45 4.96 -16.01 -8.55
CA LEU A 45 5.11 -14.71 -7.95
C LEU A 45 3.97 -13.79 -8.39
N LYS A 46 3.05 -13.47 -7.46
CA LYS A 46 2.02 -12.47 -7.71
C LYS A 46 2.57 -11.09 -7.37
N THR A 47 3.12 -10.39 -8.36
CA THR A 47 3.49 -8.98 -8.17
C THR A 47 2.23 -8.11 -8.04
N SER A 48 1.95 -7.67 -6.81
CA SER A 48 0.83 -6.78 -6.50
C SER A 48 1.23 -5.31 -6.68
N ARG A 49 0.22 -4.42 -6.85
CA ARG A 49 0.44 -2.96 -6.88
C ARG A 49 0.64 -2.37 -5.48
N THR A 50 0.27 -3.11 -4.44
CA THR A 50 0.30 -2.68 -3.04
C THR A 50 0.95 -3.77 -2.21
N HIS A 51 1.79 -3.38 -1.25
CA HIS A 51 2.31 -4.32 -0.28
C HIS A 51 1.22 -4.75 0.69
N ASP A 52 1.12 -6.05 0.95
CA ASP A 52 0.25 -6.59 2.01
C ASP A 52 0.98 -6.56 3.37
N PHE A 53 1.54 -5.40 3.71
CA PHE A 53 2.16 -5.20 5.02
C PHE A 53 1.06 -5.01 6.08
N ILE A 54 1.18 -5.74 7.20
CA ILE A 54 0.40 -5.44 8.40
C ILE A 54 0.97 -4.15 8.95
N ILE A 55 0.21 -3.06 8.80
CA ILE A 55 0.64 -1.75 9.28
C ILE A 55 0.28 -1.64 10.76
N HIS A 56 1.31 -1.62 11.61
CA HIS A 56 1.14 -1.30 13.02
C HIS A 56 1.08 0.22 13.19
N TYR A 57 -0.07 0.71 13.65
CA TYR A 57 -0.27 2.12 13.94
C TYR A 57 0.00 2.41 15.41
N LYS A 58 0.93 3.33 15.69
CA LYS A 58 1.26 3.77 17.05
C LYS A 58 0.05 4.38 17.77
N TYR A 59 -0.83 5.05 17.03
CA TYR A 59 -2.04 5.65 17.58
C TYR A 59 -3.26 5.11 16.85
N GLN A 60 -4.25 4.67 17.60
CA GLN A 60 -5.51 4.15 17.10
C GLN A 60 -6.69 4.82 17.81
N TRP A 61 -7.74 5.09 17.07
CA TRP A 61 -8.99 5.64 17.60
C TRP A 61 -10.15 4.79 17.11
N ARG A 62 -11.02 4.40 18.05
CA ARG A 62 -12.26 3.66 17.76
C ARG A 62 -13.45 4.60 17.89
N CYS A 63 -14.39 4.51 16.96
CA CYS A 63 -15.64 5.24 17.05
C CYS A 63 -16.42 4.77 18.28
N VAL A 64 -16.93 5.73 19.06
CA VAL A 64 -17.67 5.47 20.30
C VAL A 64 -19.12 5.05 20.04
N LYS A 65 -19.64 5.24 18.82
CA LYS A 65 -20.99 4.80 18.45
C LYS A 65 -21.05 3.25 18.51
N PRO A 66 -21.96 2.66 19.30
CA PRO A 66 -22.01 1.21 19.54
C PRO A 66 -22.19 0.38 18.27
N ASP A 67 -22.92 0.91 17.29
CA ASP A 67 -23.27 0.29 16.02
C ASP A 67 -22.17 0.44 14.95
N CYS A 68 -21.18 1.30 15.16
CA CYS A 68 -20.15 1.57 14.16
C CYS A 68 -18.89 0.71 14.32
N GLY A 69 -18.28 0.71 15.51
CA GLY A 69 -17.03 0.01 15.80
C GLY A 69 -15.81 0.40 14.94
N ASN A 70 -15.92 1.39 14.03
CA ASN A 70 -14.87 1.72 13.07
C ASN A 70 -13.60 2.21 13.78
N THR A 71 -12.46 1.66 13.38
CA THR A 71 -11.15 2.01 13.95
C THR A 71 -10.26 2.62 12.88
N ILE A 72 -9.61 3.74 13.21
CA ILE A 72 -8.61 4.37 12.35
C ILE A 72 -7.25 4.31 13.04
N GLY A 73 -6.20 4.04 12.26
CA GLY A 73 -4.83 4.06 12.72
C GLY A 73 -4.02 5.20 12.10
N ARG A 74 -3.09 5.78 12.86
CA ARG A 74 -2.12 6.78 12.39
C ARG A 74 -0.73 6.50 12.96
N HIS A 75 0.30 6.87 12.20
CA HIS A 75 1.70 6.82 12.67
C HIS A 75 2.05 7.98 13.61
N SER A 76 1.36 9.12 13.50
CA SER A 76 1.50 10.29 14.37
C SER A 76 0.20 10.58 15.11
N LYS A 77 0.27 11.33 16.22
CA LYS A 77 -0.90 11.80 16.99
C LYS A 77 -1.61 12.96 16.28
N SER A 78 -1.95 12.77 15.01
CA SER A 78 -2.52 13.79 14.11
C SER A 78 -4.05 13.76 14.05
N PHE A 79 -4.68 12.77 14.70
CA PHE A 79 -6.13 12.72 14.79
C PHE A 79 -6.60 13.38 16.09
N ASP A 80 -7.30 14.50 15.93
CA ASP A 80 -7.93 15.24 17.01
C ASP A 80 -9.44 14.90 17.03
N PRO A 81 -9.91 14.08 17.99
CA PRO A 81 -11.31 13.69 18.09
C PRO A 81 -12.24 14.86 18.45
N THR A 82 -11.72 16.01 18.90
CA THR A 82 -12.52 17.21 19.14
C THR A 82 -12.87 17.95 17.85
N LYS A 83 -12.07 17.77 16.80
CA LYS A 83 -12.22 18.45 15.50
C LYS A 83 -12.69 17.55 14.37
N LYS A 84 -12.58 16.22 14.55
CA LYS A 84 -12.87 15.25 13.51
C LYS A 84 -13.84 14.18 14.00
N VAL A 85 -14.85 13.91 13.18
CA VAL A 85 -15.84 12.86 13.40
C VAL A 85 -15.48 11.58 12.63
N CYS A 86 -16.13 10.48 13.00
CA CYS A 86 -15.97 9.21 12.29
C CYS A 86 -16.48 9.33 10.85
N GLY A 87 -15.65 9.00 9.86
CA GLY A 87 -16.01 9.10 8.44
C GLY A 87 -17.16 8.19 8.00
N LYS A 88 -17.42 7.08 8.72
CA LYS A 88 -18.56 6.19 8.46
C LYS A 88 -19.88 6.68 9.06
N CYS A 89 -19.81 7.52 10.09
CA CYS A 89 -20.97 7.97 10.86
C CYS A 89 -21.35 9.41 10.59
N ARG A 90 -20.87 9.98 9.47
CA ARG A 90 -21.21 11.34 9.06
C ARG A 90 -22.71 11.54 9.09
#